data_AF-A0A9C6XSD7-F1
#
_entry.id   AF-A0A9C6XSD7-F1
#
_cell.length_a   1.000
_cell.length_b   1.000
_cell.length_c   1.000
_cell.angle_alpha   90.00
_cell.angle_beta   90.00
_cell.angle_gamma   90.00
#
_symmetry.space_group_name_H-M   'P 1'
#
loop_
_entity.id
_entity.type
_entity.pdbx_description
1 polymer ?
#
loop_
_entity_poly.entity_id
_entity_poly.type
_entity_poly.pdbx_seq_one_letter_code
_entity_poly.pdbx_strand_id
1 'polypeptide(L)'
;MHKRGRAGYNAFPGIKPTRKTLRAVTLPLDLKPGLSPVLLHALTKRVEVMSDSAKDVIIIVDETAAVRWLSYDQPNDEFIGLVDLGNGRKLPWPAEEIMVAMVRGIFGDWKQPLAFWPTCKRLTGVHFRDMFKEVIEAVLTVGLRVRAIGMDGLGKNYTAVELLGASLEDPWFFLGGQKIYVISDVPHLLKCLRNALLKYPLELGH
;
A
#
# COMPACT_ATOMS: atom_id res chain seq x y z
N MET A 1 -6.94 -15.16 -13.35
CA MET A 1 -7.40 -14.32 -14.50
C MET A 1 -6.18 -14.03 -15.38
N HIS A 2 -6.21 -14.26 -16.70
CA HIS A 2 -5.02 -14.06 -17.55
C HIS A 2 -4.68 -12.56 -17.65
N LYS A 3 -3.43 -12.19 -17.33
CA LYS A 3 -2.97 -10.80 -17.08
C LYS A 3 -3.08 -9.83 -18.26
N ARG A 4 -3.36 -10.30 -19.48
CA ARG A 4 -3.40 -9.48 -20.71
C ARG A 4 -4.74 -9.52 -21.47
N GLY A 5 -5.83 -9.76 -20.75
CA GLY A 5 -7.18 -9.65 -21.31
C GLY A 5 -7.80 -10.99 -21.72
N ARG A 6 -9.12 -11.07 -21.53
CA ARG A 6 -9.92 -12.29 -21.69
C ARG A 6 -10.05 -12.72 -23.16
N ALA A 7 -10.14 -11.75 -24.07
CA ALA A 7 -10.24 -12.00 -25.51
C ALA A 7 -8.97 -12.65 -26.06
N GLY A 8 -7.79 -12.11 -25.70
CA GLY A 8 -6.50 -12.67 -26.09
C GLY A 8 -6.31 -14.10 -25.61
N TYR A 9 -6.62 -14.38 -24.33
CA TYR A 9 -6.49 -15.75 -23.81
C TYR A 9 -7.39 -16.75 -24.53
N ASN A 10 -8.62 -16.37 -24.91
CA ASN A 10 -9.49 -17.29 -25.65
C ASN A 10 -8.98 -17.51 -27.10
N ALA A 11 -8.39 -16.48 -27.73
CA ALA A 11 -7.92 -16.52 -29.12
C ALA A 11 -6.58 -17.26 -29.34
N PHE A 12 -5.80 -17.56 -28.29
CA PHE A 12 -4.52 -18.28 -28.46
C PHE A 12 -4.71 -19.68 -29.11
N PRO A 13 -3.95 -20.06 -30.14
CA PRO A 13 -3.96 -21.44 -30.61
C PRO A 13 -3.14 -22.33 -29.64
N GLY A 14 -3.75 -23.36 -29.05
CA GLY A 14 -3.07 -24.34 -28.18
C GLY A 14 -3.93 -24.93 -27.04
N ILE A 15 -3.44 -26.02 -26.42
CA ILE A 15 -4.06 -26.63 -25.22
C ILE A 15 -3.93 -25.67 -24.05
N LYS A 16 -5.06 -25.38 -23.39
CA LYS A 16 -5.13 -24.42 -22.29
C LYS A 16 -5.84 -25.02 -21.09
N PRO A 17 -5.38 -24.73 -19.86
CA PRO A 17 -6.14 -25.04 -18.67
C PRO A 17 -7.53 -24.42 -18.76
N THR A 18 -8.55 -25.19 -18.38
CA THR A 18 -9.92 -24.67 -18.39
C THR A 18 -10.04 -23.50 -17.41
N ARG A 19 -11.09 -22.68 -17.55
CA ARG A 19 -11.36 -21.59 -16.59
C ARG A 19 -11.52 -22.10 -15.16
N LYS A 20 -12.10 -23.30 -14.98
CA LYS A 20 -12.20 -23.94 -13.68
C LYS A 20 -10.82 -24.26 -13.14
N THR A 21 -9.95 -24.85 -13.94
CA THR A 21 -8.55 -25.13 -13.59
C THR A 21 -7.79 -23.85 -13.26
N LEU A 22 -7.87 -22.81 -14.09
CA LEU A 22 -7.23 -21.52 -13.81
C LEU A 22 -7.73 -20.89 -12.52
N ARG A 23 -9.05 -20.88 -12.30
CA ARG A 23 -9.63 -20.35 -11.06
C ARG A 23 -9.16 -21.18 -9.86
N ALA A 24 -9.22 -22.50 -9.93
CA ALA A 24 -8.75 -23.41 -8.88
C ALA A 24 -7.26 -23.23 -8.56
N VAL A 25 -6.43 -22.91 -9.57
CA VAL A 25 -4.98 -22.66 -9.38
C VAL A 25 -4.71 -21.24 -8.86
N THR A 26 -5.57 -20.25 -9.15
CA THR A 26 -5.44 -18.87 -8.61
C THR A 26 -6.17 -18.63 -7.29
N LEU A 27 -7.16 -19.45 -6.95
CA LEU A 27 -7.93 -19.41 -5.71
C LEU A 27 -7.08 -19.49 -4.42
N PRO A 28 -5.94 -20.21 -4.37
CA PRO A 28 -5.14 -20.34 -3.15
C PRO A 28 -4.44 -19.05 -2.71
N LEU A 29 -4.44 -18.00 -3.54
CA LEU A 29 -3.99 -16.67 -3.12
C LEU A 29 -5.14 -15.98 -2.38
N ASP A 30 -5.49 -16.52 -1.20
CA ASP A 30 -6.43 -15.90 -0.27
C ASP A 30 -5.73 -14.69 0.38
N LEU A 31 -5.73 -13.58 -0.36
CA LEU A 31 -5.19 -12.31 0.11
C LEU A 31 -6.21 -11.71 1.09
N LYS A 32 -5.90 -11.82 2.38
CA LYS A 32 -6.64 -11.13 3.44
C LYS A 32 -6.15 -9.67 3.59
N PRO A 33 -7.02 -8.75 4.07
CA PRO A 33 -6.58 -7.43 4.50
C PRO A 33 -5.44 -7.49 5.52
N GLY A 34 -4.55 -6.50 5.47
CA GLY A 34 -3.28 -6.49 6.19
C GLY A 34 -2.09 -6.89 5.33
N LEU A 35 -0.97 -7.16 6.00
CA LEU A 35 0.21 -7.74 5.38
C LEU A 35 -0.10 -9.15 4.85
N SER A 36 0.30 -9.43 3.62
CA SER A 36 0.18 -10.78 3.06
C SER A 36 1.42 -11.62 3.38
N PRO A 37 1.30 -12.71 4.17
CA PRO A 37 2.43 -13.58 4.47
C PRO A 37 3.01 -14.24 3.20
N VAL A 38 2.14 -14.54 2.23
CA VAL A 38 2.54 -15.13 0.95
C VAL A 38 3.42 -14.17 0.15
N LEU A 39 3.03 -12.89 0.09
CA LEU A 39 3.82 -11.87 -0.61
C LEU A 39 5.12 -11.59 0.16
N LEU A 40 5.07 -11.51 1.48
CA LEU A 40 6.26 -11.29 2.30
C LEU A 40 7.27 -12.45 2.13
N HIS A 41 6.81 -13.70 2.14
CA HIS A 41 7.66 -14.86 1.88
C HIS A 41 8.31 -14.81 0.50
N ALA A 42 7.53 -14.48 -0.54
CA ALA A 42 8.06 -14.32 -1.90
C ALA A 42 9.11 -13.20 -1.97
N LEU A 43 8.91 -12.11 -1.22
CA LEU A 43 9.88 -11.02 -1.11
C LEU A 43 11.16 -11.52 -0.44
N THR A 44 11.08 -12.25 0.67
CA THR A 44 12.23 -12.84 1.37
C THR A 44 13.10 -13.66 0.42
N LYS A 45 12.48 -14.55 -0.37
CA LYS A 45 13.21 -15.36 -1.36
C LYS A 45 13.90 -14.54 -2.44
N ARG A 46 13.33 -13.41 -2.81
CA ARG A 46 13.96 -12.50 -3.77
C ARG A 46 15.13 -11.74 -3.15
N VAL A 47 15.01 -11.33 -1.89
CA VAL A 47 16.05 -10.59 -1.16
C VAL A 47 17.29 -11.44 -0.89
N GLU A 48 17.13 -12.76 -0.71
CA GLU A 48 18.24 -13.72 -0.56
C GLU A 48 19.24 -13.67 -1.74
N VAL A 49 18.76 -13.36 -2.96
CA VAL A 49 19.57 -13.32 -4.19
C VAL A 49 19.82 -11.90 -4.72
N MET A 50 19.42 -10.87 -3.99
CA MET A 50 19.62 -9.47 -4.38
C MET A 50 21.05 -9.00 -4.07
N SER A 51 21.62 -8.20 -4.97
CA SER A 51 22.83 -7.43 -4.69
C SER A 51 22.57 -6.45 -3.54
N ASP A 52 23.63 -6.06 -2.80
CA ASP A 52 23.48 -5.13 -1.68
C ASP A 52 22.84 -3.80 -2.11
N SER A 53 23.25 -3.26 -3.25
CA SER A 53 22.69 -2.03 -3.83
C SER A 53 21.18 -2.10 -4.10
N ALA A 54 20.64 -3.30 -4.40
CA ALA A 54 19.21 -3.46 -4.70
C ALA A 54 18.33 -3.54 -3.44
N LYS A 55 18.94 -3.58 -2.24
CA LYS A 55 18.23 -3.69 -0.96
C LYS A 55 17.74 -2.35 -0.41
N ASP A 56 18.18 -1.23 -0.97
CA ASP A 56 17.64 0.10 -0.63
C ASP A 56 16.29 0.31 -1.32
N VAL A 57 15.27 0.56 -0.50
CA VAL A 57 13.88 0.65 -0.93
C VAL A 57 13.17 1.87 -0.37
N ILE A 58 12.12 2.26 -1.06
CA ILE A 58 11.09 3.18 -0.59
C ILE A 58 9.79 2.40 -0.42
N ILE A 59 9.07 2.69 0.66
CA ILE A 59 7.68 2.21 0.83
C ILE A 59 6.78 3.29 0.27
N ILE A 60 5.84 2.92 -0.59
CA ILE A 60 4.85 3.85 -1.14
C ILE A 60 3.47 3.41 -0.66
N VAL A 61 2.72 4.36 -0.12
CA VAL A 61 1.35 4.17 0.34
C VAL A 61 0.42 5.11 -0.42
N ASP A 62 -0.73 4.60 -0.81
CA ASP A 62 -1.77 5.39 -1.47
C ASP A 62 -3.15 4.79 -1.19
N GLU A 63 -4.17 5.64 -1.19
CA GLU A 63 -5.57 5.24 -1.04
C GLU A 63 -6.30 5.37 -2.37
N THR A 64 -7.09 4.36 -2.71
CA THR A 64 -7.95 4.41 -3.90
C THR A 64 -9.40 4.22 -3.53
N ALA A 65 -10.30 4.96 -4.19
CA ALA A 65 -11.73 4.84 -3.95
C ALA A 65 -12.23 3.44 -4.31
N ALA A 66 -13.03 2.86 -3.43
CA ALA A 66 -13.70 1.59 -3.62
C ALA A 66 -15.22 1.77 -3.64
N VAL A 67 -15.90 0.88 -4.37
CA VAL A 67 -17.36 0.86 -4.35
C VAL A 67 -17.81 0.34 -2.99
N ARG A 68 -18.63 1.12 -2.29
CA ARG A 68 -19.29 0.68 -1.05
C ARG A 68 -20.19 -0.52 -1.38
N TRP A 69 -19.84 -1.68 -0.87
CA TRP A 69 -20.58 -2.92 -1.10
C TRP A 69 -20.44 -3.81 0.13
N LEU A 70 -21.56 -4.24 0.69
CA LEU A 70 -21.59 -5.15 1.84
C LEU A 70 -22.13 -6.51 1.37
N SER A 71 -21.39 -7.58 1.61
CA SER A 71 -21.78 -8.95 1.31
C SER A 71 -21.48 -9.84 2.50
N TYR A 72 -22.25 -10.92 2.65
CA TYR A 72 -21.94 -11.96 3.61
C TYR A 72 -21.30 -13.15 2.88
N ASP A 73 -20.13 -13.56 3.34
CA ASP A 73 -19.36 -14.70 2.86
C ASP A 73 -19.66 -15.92 3.73
N GLN A 74 -20.71 -16.65 3.37
CA GLN A 74 -21.25 -17.76 4.16
C GLN A 74 -20.22 -18.87 4.48
N PRO A 75 -19.33 -19.29 3.55
CA PRO A 75 -18.27 -20.26 3.86
C PRO A 75 -17.30 -19.82 4.96
N ASN A 76 -17.00 -18.53 5.05
CA ASN A 76 -16.06 -17.99 6.04
C ASN A 76 -16.77 -17.39 7.27
N ASP A 77 -18.10 -17.29 7.23
CA ASP A 77 -18.92 -16.62 8.24
C ASP A 77 -18.49 -15.17 8.50
N GLU A 78 -18.28 -14.40 7.42
CA GLU A 78 -17.78 -13.02 7.52
C GLU A 78 -18.55 -12.02 6.66
N PHE A 79 -18.70 -10.80 7.16
CA PHE A 79 -19.11 -9.66 6.34
C PHE A 79 -17.91 -9.09 5.57
N ILE A 80 -18.03 -9.05 4.25
CA ILE A 80 -17.10 -8.38 3.32
C ILE A 80 -17.64 -6.98 3.03
N GLY A 81 -16.75 -5.98 3.02
CA GLY A 81 -17.11 -4.59 2.72
C GLY A 81 -17.08 -3.63 3.91
N LEU A 82 -16.66 -4.14 5.07
CA LEU A 82 -16.38 -3.33 6.24
C LEU A 82 -14.90 -2.94 6.28
N VAL A 83 -14.59 -1.93 7.08
CA VAL A 83 -13.21 -1.56 7.40
C VAL A 83 -12.51 -2.74 8.07
N ASP A 84 -11.34 -3.08 7.55
CA ASP A 84 -10.51 -4.18 8.03
C ASP A 84 -9.06 -3.71 8.12
N LEU A 85 -8.57 -3.57 9.36
CA LEU A 85 -7.22 -3.15 9.69
C LEU A 85 -6.23 -4.34 9.67
N GLY A 86 -6.65 -5.50 9.17
CA GLY A 86 -5.88 -6.73 9.12
C GLY A 86 -5.78 -7.43 10.47
N ASN A 87 -5.35 -8.69 10.42
CA ASN A 87 -5.18 -9.55 11.61
C ASN A 87 -6.46 -9.67 12.46
N GLY A 88 -7.63 -9.71 11.81
CA GLY A 88 -8.94 -9.82 12.47
C GLY A 88 -9.47 -8.53 13.09
N ARG A 89 -8.75 -7.40 12.97
CA ARG A 89 -9.17 -6.09 13.47
C ARG A 89 -10.16 -5.44 12.52
N LYS A 90 -11.42 -5.87 12.59
CA LYS A 90 -12.53 -5.30 11.80
C LYS A 90 -13.27 -4.23 12.59
N LEU A 91 -13.69 -3.17 11.91
CA LEU A 91 -14.53 -2.13 12.47
C LEU A 91 -15.91 -2.17 11.80
N PRO A 92 -17.00 -1.89 12.52
CA PRO A 92 -18.37 -1.95 11.98
C PRO A 92 -18.71 -0.72 11.11
N TRP A 93 -17.77 -0.29 10.28
CA TRP A 93 -17.88 0.85 9.40
C TRP A 93 -17.76 0.37 7.96
N PRO A 94 -18.65 0.80 7.05
CA PRO A 94 -18.49 0.51 5.62
C PRO A 94 -17.14 1.03 5.12
N ALA A 95 -16.42 0.19 4.37
CA ALA A 95 -15.23 0.60 3.66
C ALA A 95 -15.60 1.41 2.41
N GLU A 96 -14.83 2.45 2.15
CA GLU A 96 -15.05 3.41 1.06
C GLU A 96 -13.80 3.57 0.19
N GLU A 97 -12.66 3.21 0.76
CA GLU A 97 -11.33 3.35 0.19
C GLU A 97 -10.57 2.05 0.43
N ILE A 98 -9.51 1.82 -0.35
CA ILE A 98 -8.55 0.75 -0.11
C ILE A 98 -7.18 1.43 -0.04
N MET A 99 -6.56 1.37 1.12
CA MET A 99 -5.16 1.75 1.28
C MET A 99 -4.27 0.59 0.85
N VAL A 100 -3.26 0.86 0.04
CA VAL A 100 -2.29 -0.13 -0.42
C VAL A 100 -0.89 0.32 -0.06
N ALA A 101 -0.09 -0.60 0.47
CA ALA A 101 1.34 -0.38 0.69
C ALA A 101 2.17 -1.28 -0.25
N MET A 102 3.12 -0.67 -0.94
CA MET A 102 4.06 -1.37 -1.82
C MET A 102 5.50 -1.00 -1.50
N VAL A 103 6.39 -1.96 -1.65
CA VAL A 103 7.84 -1.72 -1.63
C VAL A 103 8.32 -1.49 -3.05
N ARG A 104 9.23 -0.53 -3.23
CA ARG A 104 9.88 -0.22 -4.52
C ARG A 104 11.38 -0.08 -4.33
N GLY A 105 12.14 -0.73 -5.22
CA GLY A 105 13.60 -0.57 -5.28
C GLY A 105 14.00 0.85 -5.68
N ILE A 106 15.02 1.40 -5.02
CA ILE A 106 15.60 2.69 -5.38
C ILE A 106 16.59 2.51 -6.53
N PHE A 107 17.52 1.56 -6.39
CA PHE A 107 18.57 1.28 -7.38
C PHE A 107 18.23 0.10 -8.30
N GLY A 108 16.94 -0.11 -8.58
CA GLY A 108 16.48 -1.14 -9.52
C GLY A 108 15.00 -1.01 -9.83
N ASP A 109 14.60 -1.38 -11.05
CA ASP A 109 13.20 -1.32 -11.48
C ASP A 109 12.42 -2.54 -11.03
N TRP A 110 12.04 -2.55 -9.76
CA TRP A 110 11.15 -3.55 -9.20
C TRP A 110 10.24 -2.94 -8.14
N LYS A 111 9.04 -3.50 -8.04
CA LYS A 111 8.04 -3.13 -7.04
C LYS A 111 7.16 -4.31 -6.70
N GLN A 112 6.70 -4.37 -5.46
CA GLN A 112 5.84 -5.43 -4.99
C GLN A 112 4.83 -4.87 -3.97
N PRO A 113 3.50 -5.05 -4.18
CA PRO A 113 2.52 -4.77 -3.14
C PRO A 113 2.71 -5.76 -1.99
N LEU A 114 2.58 -5.29 -0.75
CA LEU A 114 2.77 -6.11 0.46
C LEU A 114 1.52 -6.19 1.32
N ALA A 115 0.75 -5.12 1.36
CA ALA A 115 -0.44 -5.03 2.19
C ALA A 115 -1.53 -4.21 1.51
N PHE A 116 -2.76 -4.49 1.90
CA PHE A 116 -3.90 -3.63 1.60
C PHE A 116 -4.87 -3.62 2.78
N TRP A 117 -5.60 -2.52 2.95
CA TRP A 117 -6.61 -2.36 3.98
C TRP A 117 -7.84 -1.68 3.40
N PRO A 118 -9.03 -2.27 3.52
CA PRO A 118 -10.28 -1.55 3.35
C PRO A 118 -10.40 -0.45 4.43
N THR A 119 -10.38 0.81 4.01
CA THR A 119 -10.39 1.99 4.87
C THR A 119 -11.65 2.83 4.67
N CYS A 120 -11.84 3.81 5.53
CA CYS A 120 -12.87 4.84 5.34
C CYS A 120 -12.42 6.17 5.93
N LYS A 121 -13.17 7.23 5.59
CA LYS A 121 -12.89 8.58 6.05
C LYS A 121 -12.88 8.77 7.57
N ARG A 122 -13.53 7.88 8.34
CA ARG A 122 -13.52 7.91 9.82
C ARG A 122 -12.20 7.49 10.45
N LEU A 123 -11.33 6.77 9.72
CA LEU A 123 -10.01 6.41 10.24
C LEU A 123 -9.15 7.65 10.47
N THR A 124 -8.39 7.64 11.56
CA THR A 124 -7.51 8.73 12.01
C THR A 124 -6.05 8.43 11.69
N GLY A 125 -5.18 9.45 11.83
CA GLY A 125 -3.73 9.28 11.66
C GLY A 125 -3.11 8.20 12.56
N VAL A 126 -3.72 7.89 13.71
CA VAL A 126 -3.28 6.79 14.59
C VAL A 126 -3.37 5.43 13.89
N HIS A 127 -4.47 5.18 13.17
CA HIS A 127 -4.66 3.93 12.44
C HIS A 127 -3.64 3.83 11.30
N PHE A 128 -3.39 4.93 10.59
CA PHE A 128 -2.42 4.99 9.49
C PHE A 128 -1.00 4.81 9.99
N ARG A 129 -0.66 5.41 11.13
CA ARG A 129 0.62 5.21 11.82
C ARG A 129 0.85 3.73 12.12
N ASP A 130 -0.16 3.03 12.64
CA ASP A 130 -0.06 1.60 12.94
C ASP A 130 0.16 0.78 11.66
N MET A 131 -0.57 1.08 10.58
CA MET A 131 -0.43 0.41 9.28
C MET A 131 0.94 0.68 8.62
N PHE A 132 1.46 1.90 8.71
CA PHE A 132 2.79 2.25 8.20
C PHE A 132 3.88 1.53 8.97
N LYS A 133 3.78 1.54 10.31
CA LYS A 133 4.71 0.84 11.19
C LYS A 133 4.74 -0.66 10.90
N GLU A 134 3.57 -1.29 10.74
CA GLU A 134 3.42 -2.70 10.42
C GLU A 134 4.18 -3.07 9.12
N VAL A 135 4.05 -2.28 8.05
CA VAL A 135 4.77 -2.54 6.79
C VAL A 135 6.25 -2.27 6.90
N ILE A 136 6.65 -1.18 7.54
CA ILE A 136 8.07 -0.84 7.70
C ILE A 136 8.77 -1.96 8.46
N GLU A 137 8.22 -2.40 9.61
CA GLU A 137 8.80 -3.48 10.40
C GLU A 137 8.88 -4.79 9.60
N ALA A 138 7.84 -5.14 8.84
CA ALA A 138 7.88 -6.31 7.97
C ALA A 138 8.96 -6.22 6.88
N VAL A 139 9.16 -5.06 6.26
CA VAL A 139 10.21 -4.87 5.25
C VAL A 139 11.61 -4.92 5.87
N LEU A 140 11.79 -4.35 7.06
CA LEU A 140 13.05 -4.39 7.80
C LEU A 140 13.42 -5.83 8.21
N THR A 141 12.46 -6.62 8.68
CA THR A 141 12.70 -8.03 9.08
C THR A 141 13.10 -8.92 7.89
N VAL A 142 12.68 -8.57 6.67
CA VAL A 142 13.10 -9.25 5.44
C VAL A 142 14.57 -8.94 5.06
N GLY A 143 15.20 -7.94 5.69
CA GLY A 143 16.59 -7.56 5.44
C GLY A 143 16.76 -6.48 4.37
N LEU A 144 15.70 -5.72 4.08
CA LEU A 144 15.75 -4.54 3.22
C LEU A 144 16.07 -3.28 4.03
N ARG A 145 16.62 -2.26 3.35
CA ARG A 145 16.92 -0.94 3.92
C ARG A 145 15.87 0.05 3.48
N VAL A 146 14.97 0.43 4.40
CA VAL A 146 13.92 1.41 4.12
C VAL A 146 14.53 2.81 4.24
N ARG A 147 14.63 3.52 3.12
CA ARG A 147 15.20 4.88 3.08
C ARG A 147 14.14 5.95 3.21
N ALA A 148 12.93 5.68 2.74
CA ALA A 148 11.84 6.64 2.79
C ALA A 148 10.47 5.96 2.79
N ILE A 149 9.46 6.73 3.21
CA ILE A 149 8.05 6.49 2.93
C ILE A 149 7.52 7.59 2.01
N GLY A 150 6.94 7.19 0.88
CA GLY A 150 6.28 8.04 -0.08
C GLY A 150 4.77 7.99 0.11
N MET A 151 4.12 9.13 0.27
CA MET A 151 2.67 9.22 0.50
C MET A 151 2.08 10.47 -0.14
N ASP A 152 0.77 10.50 -0.36
CA ASP A 152 0.10 11.72 -0.78
C ASP A 152 -0.01 12.75 0.38
N GLY A 153 -0.42 13.96 0.04
CA GLY A 153 -0.52 15.08 0.98
C GLY A 153 -1.78 15.10 1.84
N LEU A 154 -2.47 13.98 2.05
CA LEU A 154 -3.68 13.96 2.88
C LEU A 154 -3.32 14.15 4.36
N GLY A 155 -4.15 14.94 5.07
CA GLY A 155 -3.87 15.29 6.48
C GLY A 155 -3.66 14.09 7.40
N LYS A 156 -4.32 12.96 7.14
CA LYS A 156 -4.14 11.73 7.93
C LYS A 156 -2.74 11.12 7.78
N ASN A 157 -2.16 11.20 6.59
CA ASN A 157 -0.82 10.71 6.29
C ASN A 157 0.23 11.56 7.01
N TYR A 158 0.06 12.89 7.01
CA TYR A 158 0.90 13.79 7.81
C TYR A 158 0.79 13.50 9.31
N THR A 159 -0.42 13.41 9.86
CA THR A 159 -0.60 13.05 11.27
C THR A 159 0.03 11.68 11.59
N ALA A 160 -0.04 10.72 10.67
CA ALA A 160 0.56 9.40 10.88
C ALA A 160 2.09 9.45 11.02
N VAL A 161 2.78 10.21 10.16
CA VAL A 161 4.25 10.34 10.25
C VAL A 161 4.69 11.26 11.38
N GLU A 162 3.89 12.27 11.75
CA GLU A 162 4.11 13.08 12.95
C GLU A 162 4.07 12.21 14.21
N LEU A 163 3.11 11.29 14.29
CA LEU A 163 3.02 10.30 15.37
C LEU A 163 4.17 9.28 15.36
N LEU A 164 4.93 9.17 14.26
CA LEU A 164 6.19 8.40 14.19
C LEU A 164 7.41 9.25 14.57
N GLY A 165 7.25 10.57 14.72
CA GLY A 165 8.29 11.49 15.15
C GLY A 165 8.87 12.38 14.04
N ALA A 166 8.28 12.42 12.85
CA ALA A 166 8.65 13.40 11.82
C ALA A 166 8.04 14.79 12.11
N SER A 167 8.70 15.84 11.67
CA SER A 167 8.15 17.20 11.63
C SER A 167 8.43 17.87 10.28
N LEU A 168 8.05 19.14 10.14
CA LEU A 168 8.33 19.91 8.94
C LEU A 168 9.82 20.27 8.82
N GLU A 169 10.44 20.62 9.95
CA GLU A 169 11.87 20.89 10.09
C GLU A 169 12.65 19.60 9.97
N ASP A 170 12.09 18.55 10.59
CA ASP A 170 12.66 17.23 10.64
C ASP A 170 11.83 16.18 9.87
N PRO A 171 11.75 16.20 8.51
CA PRO A 171 10.92 15.29 7.70
C PRO A 171 11.46 13.84 7.63
N TRP A 172 11.79 13.27 8.78
CA TRP A 172 12.21 11.89 8.95
C TRP A 172 11.92 11.42 10.37
N PHE A 173 11.90 10.11 10.55
CA PHE A 173 11.81 9.48 11.86
C PHE A 173 12.74 8.26 11.93
N PHE A 174 12.91 7.71 13.13
CA PHE A 174 13.65 6.47 13.32
C PHE A 174 12.70 5.31 13.59
N LEU A 175 12.86 4.21 12.86
CA LEU A 175 12.15 2.95 13.11
C LEU A 175 13.07 1.76 12.79
N GLY A 176 13.15 0.81 13.72
CA GLY A 176 14.05 -0.35 13.61
C GLY A 176 15.53 0.03 13.42
N GLY A 177 15.97 1.13 14.03
CA GLY A 177 17.35 1.62 13.92
C GLY A 177 17.69 2.30 12.59
N GLN A 178 16.74 2.44 11.66
CA GLN A 178 16.94 3.15 10.39
C GLN A 178 16.27 4.52 10.43
N LYS A 179 16.98 5.52 9.87
CA LYS A 179 16.41 6.85 9.59
C LYS A 179 15.61 6.76 8.29
N ILE A 180 14.31 7.06 8.37
CA ILE A 180 13.35 6.95 7.27
C ILE A 180 12.83 8.34 6.96
N TYR A 181 13.07 8.79 5.73
CA TYR A 181 12.60 10.10 5.26
C TYR A 181 11.12 10.05 4.84
N VAL A 182 10.41 11.15 5.04
CA VAL A 182 9.05 11.33 4.56
C VAL A 182 9.10 12.08 3.22
N ILE A 183 8.49 11.52 2.19
CA ILE A 183 8.42 12.13 0.86
C ILE A 183 6.95 12.26 0.45
N SER A 184 6.56 13.48 0.10
CA SER A 184 5.22 13.74 -0.44
C SER A 184 5.16 13.50 -1.95
N ASP A 185 3.99 13.11 -2.44
CA ASP A 185 3.72 13.00 -3.87
C ASP A 185 3.79 14.38 -4.55
N VAL A 186 4.94 14.66 -5.19
CA VAL A 186 5.23 15.94 -5.86
C VAL A 186 4.16 16.29 -6.91
N PRO A 187 3.77 15.39 -7.83
CA PRO A 187 2.61 15.61 -8.69
C PRO A 187 1.33 16.06 -7.96
N HIS A 188 1.01 15.48 -6.80
CA HIS A 188 -0.13 15.90 -6.01
C HIS A 188 0.04 17.33 -5.48
N LEU A 189 1.20 17.65 -4.91
CA LEU A 189 1.51 19.00 -4.43
C LEU A 189 1.40 20.05 -5.55
N LEU A 190 1.90 19.74 -6.75
CA LEU A 190 1.80 20.63 -7.91
C LEU A 190 0.34 20.84 -8.36
N LYS A 191 -0.49 19.80 -8.32
CA LYS A 191 -1.94 19.93 -8.58
C LYS A 191 -2.61 20.82 -7.54
N CYS A 192 -2.27 20.67 -6.26
CA CYS A 192 -2.79 21.50 -5.18
C CYS A 192 -2.38 22.97 -5.34
N LEU A 193 -1.09 23.22 -5.61
CA LEU A 193 -0.57 24.57 -5.88
C LEU A 193 -1.31 25.20 -7.06
N ARG A 194 -1.41 24.50 -8.19
CA ARG A 194 -2.18 24.98 -9.35
C ARG A 194 -3.62 25.33 -8.98
N ASN A 195 -4.31 24.45 -8.25
CA ASN A 195 -5.69 24.69 -7.85
C ASN A 195 -5.83 25.90 -6.91
N ALA A 196 -4.83 26.16 -6.06
CA ALA A 196 -4.78 27.34 -5.20
C ALA A 196 -4.56 28.62 -6.02
N LEU A 197 -3.60 28.62 -6.95
CA LEU A 197 -3.30 29.77 -7.83
C LEU A 197 -4.46 30.13 -8.76
N LEU A 198 -5.31 29.16 -9.12
CA LEU A 198 -6.53 29.43 -9.90
C LEU A 198 -7.64 30.11 -9.08
N LYS A 199 -7.58 30.02 -7.75
CA LYS A 199 -8.62 30.55 -6.84
C LYS A 199 -8.18 31.80 -6.09
N TYR A 200 -6.88 31.93 -5.84
CA TYR A 200 -6.31 32.97 -4.97
C TYR A 200 -5.07 33.58 -5.62
N PRO A 201 -4.85 34.90 -5.49
CA PRO A 201 -3.60 35.53 -5.89
C PRO A 201 -2.44 35.02 -5.00
N LEU A 202 -1.26 34.91 -5.59
CA LEU A 202 -0.04 34.56 -4.87
C LEU A 202 0.59 35.82 -4.29
N GLU A 203 0.69 35.90 -2.96
CA GLU A 203 1.48 36.92 -2.29
C GLU A 203 2.86 36.35 -1.96
N LEU A 204 3.89 36.95 -2.54
CA LEU A 204 5.28 36.66 -2.19
C LEU A 204 5.76 37.79 -1.29
N GLY A 205 6.22 37.45 -0.08
CA GLY A 205 6.76 38.43 0.86
C GLY A 205 8.00 39.12 0.28
N HIS A 206 8.02 40.46 0.37
CA HIS A 206 9.20 41.30 0.15
C HIS A 206 10.11 41.30 1.37
#